data_AF-A0A354F4R0-F1
#
_entry.id   AF-A0A354F4R0-F1
#
_cell.length_a   1.000
_cell.length_b   1.000
_cell.length_c   1.000
_cell.angle_alpha   90.00
_cell.angle_beta   90.00
_cell.angle_gamma   90.00
#
_symmetry.space_group_name_H-M   'P 1'
#
loop_
_entity.id
_entity.type
_entity.pdbx_description
1 polymer ?
#
loop_
_entity_poly.entity_id
_entity_poly.type
_entity_poly.pdbx_seq_one_letter_code
_entity_poly.pdbx_strand_id
1 'polypeptide(L)'
;MLTGKTLDKINLNYNELQGLKGAINELACRYSFIDQVILYGSKARGESIEESDIDILIVTEYPLARETKYLISDIIYDNELKHDIIISAIVVSQADYRNKISPFLINVRKEGIVIWSRE
;
A
#
# COMPACT_ATOMS: atom_id res chain seq x y z
N MET A 1 10.25 -1.17 9.84
CA MET A 1 10.70 0.12 9.25
C MET A 1 10.23 0.26 7.79
N LEU A 2 9.87 1.48 7.31
CA LEU A 2 9.82 1.76 5.87
C LEU A 2 11.19 1.40 5.27
N THR A 3 11.23 0.47 4.33
CA THR A 3 12.49 0.04 3.73
C THR A 3 12.95 1.10 2.74
N GLY A 4 13.57 2.18 3.23
CA GLY A 4 14.02 3.30 2.38
C GLY A 4 14.77 2.84 1.13
N LYS A 5 15.62 1.81 1.25
CA LYS A 5 16.37 1.18 0.15
C LYS A 5 15.51 0.55 -0.95
N THR A 6 14.26 0.21 -0.67
CA THR A 6 13.33 -0.44 -1.61
C THR A 6 12.57 0.60 -2.42
N LEU A 7 12.13 1.70 -1.79
CA LEU A 7 11.45 2.80 -2.47
C LEU A 7 12.39 3.58 -3.41
N ASP A 8 13.69 3.66 -3.09
CA ASP A 8 14.70 4.33 -3.94
C ASP A 8 14.86 3.68 -5.33
N LYS A 9 14.38 2.44 -5.52
CA LYS A 9 14.40 1.73 -6.81
C LYS A 9 13.10 1.86 -7.61
N ILE A 10 12.06 2.41 -7.01
CA ILE A 10 10.75 2.59 -7.63
C ILE A 10 10.72 4.02 -8.17
N ASN A 11 10.26 4.19 -9.40
CA ASN A 11 10.12 5.50 -10.03
C ASN A 11 8.92 6.26 -9.43
N LEU A 12 9.11 6.82 -8.25
CA LEU A 12 8.18 7.74 -7.60
C LEU A 12 8.71 9.16 -7.69
N ASN A 13 7.85 10.09 -8.11
CA ASN A 13 8.16 11.51 -8.01
C ASN A 13 8.16 11.96 -6.52
N TYR A 14 8.55 13.20 -6.27
CA TYR A 14 8.65 13.73 -4.91
C TYR A 14 7.32 13.66 -4.14
N ASN A 15 6.22 14.08 -4.77
CA ASN A 15 4.89 14.11 -4.17
C ASN A 15 4.39 12.70 -3.86
N GLU A 16 4.54 11.77 -4.80
CA GLU A 16 4.20 10.35 -4.64
C GLU A 16 4.95 9.75 -3.45
N LEU A 17 6.26 10.00 -3.36
CA LEU A 17 7.07 9.52 -2.26
C LEU A 17 6.64 10.10 -0.91
N GLN A 18 6.35 11.40 -0.84
CA GLN A 18 5.92 12.04 0.41
C GLN A 18 4.53 11.56 0.83
N GLY A 19 3.56 11.52 -0.09
CA GLY A 19 2.19 11.12 0.22
C GLY A 19 2.10 9.64 0.59
N LEU A 20 2.80 8.75 -0.13
CA LEU A 20 2.85 7.33 0.22
C LEU A 20 3.50 7.11 1.59
N LYS A 21 4.62 7.79 1.89
CA LYS A 21 5.27 7.71 3.21
C LYS A 21 4.36 8.27 4.31
N GLY A 22 3.67 9.38 4.05
CA GLY A 22 2.73 10.00 4.97
C GLY A 22 1.60 9.04 5.34
N ALA A 23 0.93 8.49 4.33
CA ALA A 23 -0.16 7.53 4.52
C ALA A 23 0.29 6.28 5.29
N ILE A 24 1.42 5.66 4.90
CA ILE A 24 1.92 4.45 5.58
C ILE A 24 2.29 4.75 7.03
N ASN A 25 2.95 5.88 7.30
CA ASN A 25 3.34 6.24 8.67
C ASN A 25 2.12 6.50 9.55
N GLU A 26 1.11 7.22 9.05
CA GLU A 26 -0.10 7.48 9.83
C GLU A 26 -0.88 6.18 10.11
N LEU A 27 -1.05 5.34 9.08
CA LEU A 27 -1.70 4.04 9.21
C LEU A 27 -0.96 3.14 10.21
N ALA A 28 0.36 3.02 10.10
CA ALA A 28 1.19 2.21 11.00
C ALA A 28 1.16 2.71 12.45
N CYS A 29 1.09 4.03 12.65
CA CYS A 29 1.06 4.63 13.98
C CYS A 29 -0.32 4.45 14.64
N ARG A 30 -1.40 4.52 13.86
CA ARG A 30 -2.79 4.41 14.35
C ARG A 30 -3.27 2.97 14.50
N TYR A 31 -2.80 2.06 13.66
CA TYR A 31 -3.33 0.69 13.59
C TYR A 31 -2.24 -0.36 13.73
N SER A 32 -2.13 -0.90 14.94
CA SER A 32 -1.17 -1.97 15.23
C SER A 32 -1.45 -3.24 14.43
N PHE A 33 -2.69 -3.51 14.02
CA PHE A 33 -3.07 -4.72 13.28
C PHE A 33 -2.61 -4.74 11.80
N ILE A 34 -2.02 -3.66 11.29
CA ILE A 34 -1.45 -3.64 9.93
C ILE A 34 -0.12 -4.38 9.97
N ASP A 35 -0.02 -5.43 9.16
CA ASP A 35 1.12 -6.34 9.14
C ASP A 35 2.16 -5.91 8.11
N GLN A 36 1.71 -5.59 6.90
CA GLN A 36 2.57 -5.18 5.79
C GLN A 36 1.80 -4.35 4.77
N VAL A 37 2.53 -3.50 4.05
CA VAL A 37 2.05 -2.75 2.90
C VAL A 37 2.91 -3.13 1.70
N ILE A 38 2.25 -3.53 0.62
CA ILE A 38 2.87 -4.07 -0.58
C ILE A 38 2.49 -3.18 -1.76
N LEU A 39 3.48 -2.60 -2.44
CA LEU A 39 3.26 -1.94 -3.72
C LEU A 39 3.07 -3.00 -4.80
N TYR A 40 2.06 -2.86 -5.65
CA TYR A 40 1.89 -3.69 -6.84
C TYR A 40 1.65 -2.82 -8.07
N GLY A 41 1.23 -3.43 -9.18
CA GLY A 41 0.82 -2.68 -10.36
C GLY A 41 1.99 -2.14 -11.19
N SER A 42 1.72 -1.12 -11.99
CA SER A 42 2.67 -0.59 -12.98
C SER A 42 3.93 0.00 -12.33
N LYS A 43 3.79 0.68 -11.18
CA LYS A 43 4.91 1.23 -10.41
C LYS A 43 5.82 0.13 -9.89
N ALA A 44 5.27 -0.99 -9.41
CA ALA A 44 6.07 -2.13 -8.96
C ALA A 44 6.81 -2.84 -10.11
N ARG A 45 6.21 -2.90 -11.32
CA ARG A 45 6.83 -3.50 -12.50
C ARG A 45 7.80 -2.58 -13.26
N GLY A 46 7.85 -1.29 -12.93
CA GLY A 46 8.64 -0.30 -13.66
C GLY A 46 8.05 0.08 -15.03
N GLU A 47 6.76 -0.19 -15.23
CA GLU A 47 6.01 0.10 -16.47
C GLU A 47 5.14 1.36 -16.35
N SER A 48 5.21 2.06 -15.21
CA SER A 48 4.38 3.24 -14.93
C SER A 48 4.77 4.45 -15.78
N ILE A 49 3.76 5.22 -16.17
CA ILE A 49 3.91 6.58 -16.68
C ILE A 49 3.68 7.61 -15.55
N GLU A 50 3.85 8.89 -15.85
CA GLU A 50 3.71 9.99 -14.88
C GLU A 50 2.31 10.03 -14.24
N GLU A 51 1.26 9.74 -15.01
CA GLU A 51 -0.14 9.76 -14.58
C GLU A 51 -0.60 8.46 -13.89
N SER A 52 0.31 7.50 -13.63
CA SER A 52 -0.07 6.22 -13.03
C SER A 52 -0.33 6.32 -11.53
N ASP A 53 -1.47 5.81 -11.09
CA ASP A 53 -1.82 5.63 -9.68
C ASP A 53 -0.77 4.81 -8.91
N ILE A 54 -0.73 5.00 -7.59
CA ILE A 54 0.06 4.17 -6.67
C ILE A 54 -0.83 3.03 -6.14
N ASP A 55 -0.61 1.83 -6.64
CA ASP A 55 -1.35 0.63 -6.24
C ASP A 55 -0.74 -0.03 -4.99
N ILE A 56 -1.48 -0.07 -3.88
CA ILE A 56 -1.02 -0.72 -2.64
C ILE A 56 -1.99 -1.77 -2.11
N LEU A 57 -1.43 -2.88 -1.62
CA LEU A 57 -2.13 -3.88 -0.84
C LEU A 57 -1.75 -3.71 0.63
N ILE A 58 -2.74 -3.46 1.48
CA ILE A 58 -2.60 -3.40 2.93
C ILE A 58 -3.01 -4.76 3.48
N VAL A 59 -2.05 -5.47 4.07
CA VAL A 59 -2.31 -6.76 4.72
C VAL A 59 -2.46 -6.52 6.22
N THR A 60 -3.51 -7.08 6.78
CA THR A 60 -3.93 -6.92 8.17
C THR A 60 -3.96 -8.28 8.86
N GLU A 61 -3.75 -8.33 10.18
CA GLU A 61 -3.75 -9.61 10.93
C GLU A 61 -5.04 -10.41 10.72
N TYR A 62 -6.19 -9.73 10.66
CA TYR A 62 -7.52 -10.31 10.58
C TYR A 62 -8.43 -9.50 9.64
N PRO A 63 -9.53 -10.09 9.13
CA PRO A 63 -10.48 -9.36 8.30
C PRO A 63 -11.06 -8.16 9.03
N LEU A 64 -11.03 -6.99 8.38
CA LEU A 64 -11.59 -5.76 8.93
C LEU A 64 -13.06 -5.57 8.57
N ALA A 65 -13.81 -4.98 9.50
CA ALA A 65 -15.15 -4.46 9.26
C ALA A 65 -15.12 -3.31 8.23
N ARG A 66 -16.27 -3.03 7.60
CA ARG A 66 -16.38 -2.02 6.54
C ARG A 66 -16.04 -0.63 7.05
N GLU A 67 -16.46 -0.31 8.28
CA GLU A 67 -16.25 0.96 8.95
C GLU A 67 -14.76 1.23 9.16
N THR A 68 -13.98 0.23 9.58
CA THR A 68 -12.53 0.38 9.73
C THR A 68 -11.84 0.56 8.38
N LYS A 69 -12.31 -0.11 7.33
CA LYS A 69 -11.79 0.12 5.97
C LYS A 69 -12.06 1.54 5.49
N TYR A 70 -13.21 2.13 5.84
CA TYR A 70 -13.47 3.55 5.55
C TYR A 70 -12.51 4.48 6.26
N LEU A 71 -12.24 4.26 7.54
CA LEU A 71 -11.27 5.08 8.27
C LEU A 71 -9.83 4.96 7.71
N ILE A 72 -9.48 3.80 7.14
CA ILE A 72 -8.21 3.64 6.41
C ILE A 72 -8.25 4.46 5.11
N SER A 73 -9.35 4.38 4.35
CA SER A 73 -9.54 5.18 3.14
C SER A 73 -9.49 6.68 3.41
N ASP A 74 -10.08 7.17 4.50
CA ASP A 74 -10.05 8.59 4.86
C ASP A 74 -8.60 9.09 5.09
N ILE A 75 -7.78 8.30 5.80
CA ILE A 75 -6.36 8.63 6.02
C ILE A 75 -5.58 8.67 4.71
N ILE A 76 -5.85 7.73 3.81
CA ILE A 76 -5.22 7.71 2.48
C ILE A 76 -5.64 8.96 1.70
N TYR A 77 -6.93 9.28 1.70
CA TYR A 77 -7.49 10.43 1.00
C TYR A 77 -6.93 11.76 1.49
N ASP A 78 -6.76 11.93 2.80
CA ASP A 78 -6.11 13.12 3.37
C ASP A 78 -4.67 13.29 2.85
N ASN A 79 -3.94 12.19 2.65
CA ASN A 79 -2.59 12.21 2.10
C ASN A 79 -2.56 12.41 0.58
N GLU A 80 -3.54 11.87 -0.15
CA GLU A 80 -3.74 12.13 -1.58
C GLU A 80 -3.96 13.62 -1.83
N LEU A 81 -4.91 14.24 -1.13
CA LEU A 81 -5.23 15.66 -1.25
C LEU A 81 -4.05 16.56 -0.89
N LYS A 82 -3.30 16.22 0.16
CA LYS A 82 -2.19 17.03 0.63
C LYS A 82 -1.01 17.06 -0.35
N HIS A 83 -0.78 15.97 -1.08
CA HIS A 83 0.39 15.82 -1.94
C HIS A 83 0.05 15.84 -3.43
N ASP A 84 -1.23 15.93 -3.80
CA ASP A 84 -1.70 15.89 -5.20
C ASP A 84 -1.28 14.59 -5.90
N ILE A 85 -1.69 13.46 -5.32
CA ILE A 85 -1.39 12.10 -5.79
C ILE A 85 -2.63 11.21 -5.71
N ILE A 86 -2.57 10.03 -6.33
CA ILE A 86 -3.62 9.00 -6.27
C ILE A 86 -3.04 7.69 -5.75
N ILE A 87 -3.69 7.10 -4.75
CA ILE A 87 -3.36 5.84 -4.11
C ILE A 87 -4.57 4.91 -4.18
N SER A 88 -4.46 3.87 -5.01
CA SER A 88 -5.43 2.78 -5.08
C SER A 88 -5.10 1.71 -4.04
N ALA A 89 -5.87 1.63 -2.96
CA ALA A 89 -5.61 0.72 -1.85
C ALA A 89 -6.62 -0.44 -1.73
N ILE A 90 -6.10 -1.66 -1.62
CA ILE A 90 -6.88 -2.86 -1.30
C ILE A 90 -6.49 -3.39 0.07
N VAL A 91 -7.47 -3.70 0.92
CA VAL A 91 -7.24 -4.24 2.27
C VAL A 91 -7.63 -5.72 2.35
N VAL A 92 -6.69 -6.56 2.77
CA VAL A 92 -6.90 -8.01 2.95
C VAL A 92 -6.38 -8.49 4.31
N SER A 93 -6.92 -9.62 4.78
CA SER A 93 -6.35 -10.31 5.94
C SER A 93 -5.11 -11.12 5.56
N GLN A 94 -4.24 -11.44 6.52
CA GLN A 94 -3.11 -12.35 6.29
C GLN A 94 -3.58 -13.72 5.79
N ALA A 95 -4.69 -14.22 6.33
CA ALA A 95 -5.27 -15.49 5.91
C ALA A 95 -5.69 -15.45 4.44
N ASP A 96 -6.36 -14.39 3.99
CA ASP A 96 -6.75 -14.21 2.59
C ASP A 96 -5.51 -14.02 1.71
N TYR A 97 -4.56 -13.18 2.12
CA TYR A 97 -3.34 -12.94 1.37
C TYR A 97 -2.51 -14.22 1.17
N ARG A 98 -2.51 -15.15 2.12
CA ARG A 98 -1.77 -16.42 2.00
C ARG A 98 -2.54 -17.48 1.22
N ASN A 99 -3.83 -17.65 1.52
CA ASN A 99 -4.55 -18.85 1.12
C ASN A 99 -5.50 -18.62 -0.07
N LYS A 100 -5.94 -17.38 -0.33
CA LYS A 100 -6.91 -17.12 -1.39
C LYS A 100 -6.23 -17.23 -2.76
N ILE A 101 -6.79 -18.11 -3.58
CA ILE A 101 -6.41 -18.29 -4.98
C ILE A 101 -7.26 -17.31 -5.79
N SER A 102 -6.71 -16.14 -6.06
CA SER A 102 -7.25 -15.19 -7.04
C SER A 102 -6.14 -14.76 -7.99
N PRO A 103 -6.43 -14.54 -9.29
CA PRO A 103 -5.44 -14.05 -10.25
C PRO A 103 -4.74 -12.78 -9.74
N PHE A 104 -5.50 -11.87 -9.12
CA PHE A 104 -4.98 -10.68 -8.47
C PHE A 104 -3.93 -11.00 -7.39
N LEU A 105 -4.26 -11.81 -6.38
CA LEU A 105 -3.34 -12.10 -5.28
C LEU A 105 -2.15 -12.97 -5.71
N ILE A 106 -2.31 -13.81 -6.74
CA ILE A 106 -1.20 -14.53 -7.36
C ILE A 106 -0.19 -13.52 -7.94
N ASN A 107 -0.66 -12.52 -8.68
CA ASN A 107 0.20 -11.51 -9.26
C ASN A 107 0.85 -10.64 -8.18
N VAL A 108 0.09 -10.18 -7.17
CA VAL A 108 0.66 -9.40 -6.06
C VAL A 108 1.73 -10.18 -5.30
N ARG A 109 1.53 -11.48 -5.04
CA ARG A 109 2.56 -12.31 -4.39
C ARG A 109 3.81 -12.51 -5.25
N LYS A 110 3.68 -12.48 -6.57
CA LYS A 110 4.78 -12.72 -7.52
C LYS A 110 5.58 -11.44 -7.82
N GLU A 111 4.88 -10.32 -7.96
CA GLU A 111 5.43 -9.07 -8.52
C GLU A 111 5.40 -7.91 -7.51
N GLY A 112 4.68 -8.07 -6.41
CA GLY A 112 4.54 -7.05 -5.39
C GLY A 112 5.85 -6.83 -4.60
N ILE A 113 6.07 -5.57 -4.23
CA ILE A 113 7.24 -5.13 -3.48
C ILE A 113 6.77 -4.73 -2.07
N VAL A 114 7.27 -5.42 -1.04
CA VAL A 114 7.01 -5.04 0.35
C VAL A 114 7.73 -3.71 0.65
N ILE A 115 6.95 -2.65 0.81
CA ILE A 115 7.47 -1.29 1.06
C ILE A 115 7.42 -0.93 2.56
N TRP A 116 6.62 -1.65 3.34
CA TRP A 116 6.57 -1.55 4.79
C TRP A 116 6.13 -2.88 5.41
N SER A 117 6.71 -3.22 6.56
CA SER A 117 6.24 -4.30 7.41
C SER A 117 6.41 -3.91 8.87
N ARG A 118 5.47 -4.39 9.69
CA ARG A 118 5.59 -4.36 11.15
C ARG A 118 6.69 -5.36 11.55
N GLU A 119 7.56 -4.93 12.46
CA GLU A 119 8.64 -5.77 13.01
C GLU A 119 8.12 -6.77 14.03
#